data_AF-A0A524DRI3-F1
#
_entry.id   AF-A0A524DRI3-F1
#
_cell.length_a   1.000
_cell.length_b   1.000
_cell.length_c   1.000
_cell.angle_alpha   90.00
_cell.angle_beta   90.00
_cell.angle_gamma   90.00
#
_symmetry.space_group_name_H-M   'P 1'
#
loop_
_entity.id
_entity.type
_entity.pdbx_description
1 polymer ?
#
loop_
_entity_poly.entity_id
_entity_poly.type
_entity_poly.pdbx_seq_one_letter_code
_entity_poly.pdbx_strand_id
1 'polypeptide(L)'
;MPRKPRRAPTRAPDPLDEYSTWDIRIAKTIYYGIIFASAITILGIWLTFIGILIVSGRWEQILALGPGVVALIIVGIIVAHLFLLVLFYTLFRGGILKLCKKLFKDRLLAKKYEDYTTLRLLLAVALISVYIFLITLLVVILPSVFWQLVADIWSFIMLYFLLVYPGAWVLFVGIAMFIILLIVYLGFALWNHGVFFVLKRVKRIEEEYEIEEELKVEELREADEETLQNYYEKQTGKRAIYRGKETKGYIAWKKKILG
;
A
#
# COMPACT_ATOMS: atom_id res chain seq x y z
N MET A 1 50.37 15.82 -5.79
CA MET A 1 49.51 14.75 -6.33
C MET A 1 48.10 14.95 -5.81
N PRO A 2 47.07 15.09 -6.67
CA PRO A 2 45.68 15.20 -6.21
C PRO A 2 45.25 13.90 -5.53
N ARG A 3 44.67 14.00 -4.33
CA ARG A 3 44.15 12.84 -3.58
C ARG A 3 43.07 12.15 -4.41
N LYS A 4 43.29 10.89 -4.78
CA LYS A 4 42.24 10.06 -5.37
C LYS A 4 41.05 10.01 -4.39
N PRO A 5 39.82 10.27 -4.84
CA PRO A 5 38.64 10.15 -3.99
C PRO A 5 38.58 8.71 -3.47
N ARG A 6 38.39 8.55 -2.16
CA ARG A 6 38.22 7.24 -1.54
C ARG A 6 36.98 6.59 -2.16
N ARG A 7 37.17 5.52 -2.95
CA ARG A 7 36.06 4.69 -3.40
C ARG A 7 35.44 4.06 -2.16
N ALA A 8 34.12 4.19 -2.01
CA ALA A 8 33.40 3.53 -0.94
C ALA A 8 33.67 2.01 -1.02
N PRO A 9 33.82 1.32 0.12
CA PRO A 9 33.95 -0.13 0.12
C PRO A 9 32.76 -0.74 -0.61
N THR A 10 33.01 -1.61 -1.58
CA THR A 10 31.98 -2.39 -2.27
C THR A 10 31.33 -3.31 -1.26
N ARG A 11 30.24 -2.85 -0.66
CA ARG A 11 29.35 -3.67 0.16
C ARG A 11 28.59 -4.61 -0.77
N ALA A 12 28.43 -5.87 -0.37
CA ALA A 12 27.49 -6.75 -1.06
C ALA A 12 26.09 -6.08 -1.03
N PRO A 13 25.36 -6.06 -2.16
CA PRO A 13 24.08 -5.38 -2.24
C PRO A 13 23.12 -5.95 -1.18
N ASP A 14 22.56 -5.09 -0.34
CA ASP A 14 21.53 -5.50 0.61
C ASP A 14 20.25 -5.75 -0.19
N PRO A 15 19.51 -6.85 0.02
CA PRO A 15 18.23 -7.06 -0.66
C PRO A 15 17.20 -5.95 -0.37
N LEU A 16 17.41 -5.14 0.68
CA LEU A 16 16.60 -3.94 0.92
C LEU A 16 16.95 -2.75 0.01
N ASP A 17 18.13 -2.74 -0.62
CA ASP A 17 18.59 -1.67 -1.51
C ASP A 17 17.77 -1.60 -2.82
N GLU A 18 17.02 -2.66 -3.15
CA GLU A 18 16.06 -2.68 -4.26
C GLU A 18 14.86 -1.75 -4.06
N TYR A 19 14.55 -1.40 -2.80
CA TYR A 19 13.37 -0.62 -2.44
C TYR A 19 13.72 0.85 -2.20
N SER A 20 12.76 1.74 -2.47
CA SER A 20 12.94 3.17 -2.16
C SER A 20 13.07 3.39 -0.65
N THR A 21 13.81 4.43 -0.25
CA THR A 21 13.93 4.85 1.15
C THR A 21 12.56 5.13 1.80
N TRP A 22 11.59 5.61 1.01
CA TRP A 22 10.21 5.80 1.45
C TRP A 22 9.47 4.48 1.69
N ASP A 23 9.63 3.49 0.82
CA ASP A 23 9.01 2.17 0.95
C ASP A 23 9.51 1.45 2.19
N ILE A 24 10.82 1.51 2.41
CA ILE A 24 11.48 0.99 3.62
C ILE A 24 10.95 1.71 4.86
N ARG A 25 10.73 3.04 4.79
CA ARG A 25 10.18 3.81 5.91
C ARG A 25 8.75 3.37 6.24
N ILE A 26 7.88 3.21 5.24
CA ILE A 26 6.50 2.73 5.43
C ILE A 26 6.50 1.34 6.05
N ALA A 27 7.28 0.41 5.51
CA ALA A 27 7.39 -0.95 6.04
C ALA A 27 7.93 -0.96 7.48
N LYS A 28 8.93 -0.13 7.79
CA LYS A 28 9.43 0.07 9.16
C LYS A 28 8.35 0.60 10.10
N THR A 29 7.57 1.60 9.68
CA THR A 29 6.48 2.16 10.49
C THR A 29 5.43 1.11 10.81
N ILE A 30 5.00 0.32 9.81
CA ILE A 30 4.05 -0.78 10.04
C ILE A 30 4.65 -1.82 10.98
N TYR A 31 5.91 -2.19 10.79
CA TYR A 31 6.59 -3.18 11.64
C TYR A 31 6.77 -2.70 13.09
N TYR A 32 7.20 -1.46 13.30
CA TYR A 32 7.27 -0.87 14.63
C TYR A 32 5.89 -0.73 15.27
N GLY A 33 4.86 -0.41 14.49
CA GLY A 33 3.48 -0.45 14.93
C GLY A 33 3.09 -1.83 15.45
N ILE A 34 3.43 -2.90 14.72
CA ILE A 34 3.19 -4.30 15.13
C ILE A 34 3.90 -4.62 16.44
N ILE A 35 5.18 -4.24 16.58
CA ILE A 35 5.94 -4.45 17.83
C ILE A 35 5.26 -3.73 19.00
N PHE A 36 4.90 -2.47 18.81
CA PHE A 36 4.30 -1.65 19.85
C PHE A 36 2.91 -2.18 20.24
N ALA A 37 2.07 -2.54 19.27
CA ALA A 37 0.79 -3.19 19.51
C ALA A 37 0.96 -4.53 20.24
N SER A 38 1.97 -5.33 19.88
CA SER A 38 2.28 -6.60 20.56
C SER A 38 2.66 -6.38 22.03
N ALA A 39 3.49 -5.38 22.31
CA ALA A 39 3.91 -5.05 23.67
C ALA A 39 2.72 -4.60 24.53
N ILE A 40 1.85 -3.72 24.00
CA ILE A 40 0.63 -3.29 24.69
C ILE A 40 -0.31 -4.47 24.95
N THR A 41 -0.53 -5.33 23.95
CA THR A 41 -1.40 -6.50 24.08
C THR A 41 -0.89 -7.44 25.17
N ILE A 42 0.40 -7.75 25.20
CA ILE A 42 0.97 -8.65 26.22
C ILE A 42 0.90 -8.02 27.61
N LEU A 43 1.18 -6.73 27.73
CA LEU A 43 1.01 -6.01 28.98
C LEU A 43 -0.46 -6.04 29.44
N GLY A 44 -1.40 -5.86 28.51
CA GLY A 44 -2.83 -6.01 28.76
C GLY A 44 -3.22 -7.41 29.22
N ILE A 45 -2.65 -8.47 28.63
CA ILE A 45 -2.87 -9.86 29.07
C ILE A 45 -2.47 -10.02 30.54
N TRP A 46 -1.26 -9.59 30.91
CA TRP A 46 -0.78 -9.69 32.28
C TRP A 46 -1.63 -8.91 33.27
N LEU A 47 -1.98 -7.67 32.95
CA LEU A 47 -2.86 -6.85 33.80
C LEU A 47 -4.25 -7.48 33.93
N THR A 48 -4.76 -8.11 32.88
CA THR A 48 -6.05 -8.81 32.91
C THR A 48 -5.97 -10.01 33.85
N PHE A 49 -4.93 -10.83 33.75
CA PHE A 49 -4.72 -11.96 34.66
C PHE A 49 -4.59 -11.52 36.12
N ILE A 50 -3.82 -10.47 36.39
CA ILE A 50 -3.69 -9.89 37.73
C ILE A 50 -5.05 -9.41 38.23
N GLY A 51 -5.82 -8.70 37.39
CA GLY A 51 -7.18 -8.26 37.73
C GLY A 51 -8.12 -9.41 38.10
N ILE A 52 -8.09 -10.52 37.33
CA ILE A 52 -8.87 -11.73 37.63
C ILE A 52 -8.46 -12.35 38.97
N LEU A 53 -7.16 -12.42 39.26
CA LEU A 53 -6.65 -12.94 40.54
C LEU A 53 -7.10 -12.08 41.73
N ILE A 54 -7.16 -10.76 41.55
CA ILE A 54 -7.65 -9.82 42.58
C ILE A 54 -9.15 -10.04 42.83
N VAL A 55 -9.98 -10.01 41.78
CA VAL A 55 -11.44 -10.15 41.94
C VAL A 55 -11.83 -11.53 42.49
N SER A 56 -11.09 -12.58 42.15
CA SER A 56 -11.34 -13.93 42.69
C SER A 56 -10.84 -14.15 44.12
N GLY A 57 -10.23 -13.14 44.77
CA GLY A 57 -9.65 -13.25 46.11
C GLY A 57 -8.39 -14.10 46.19
N ARG A 58 -7.90 -14.63 45.06
CA ARG A 58 -6.68 -15.46 45.01
C ARG A 58 -5.40 -14.64 45.15
N TRP A 59 -5.47 -13.34 44.90
CA TRP A 59 -4.32 -12.45 45.05
C TRP A 59 -3.80 -12.41 46.49
N GLU A 60 -4.71 -12.41 47.48
CA GLU A 60 -4.33 -12.44 48.89
C GLU A 60 -3.58 -13.72 49.26
N GLN A 61 -3.98 -14.85 48.69
CA GLN A 61 -3.28 -16.13 48.86
C GLN A 61 -1.86 -16.08 48.29
N ILE A 62 -1.66 -15.40 47.16
CA ILE A 62 -0.34 -15.22 46.55
C ILE A 62 0.53 -14.28 47.39
N LEU A 63 -0.04 -13.20 47.92
CA LEU A 63 0.66 -12.29 48.84
C LEU A 63 1.09 -13.01 50.13
N ALA A 64 0.27 -13.95 50.62
CA ALA A 64 0.55 -14.74 51.80
C ALA A 64 1.72 -15.74 51.62
N LEU A 65 2.05 -16.12 50.38
CA LEU A 65 3.24 -16.96 50.09
C LEU A 65 4.57 -16.22 50.29
N GLY A 66 4.51 -14.92 50.57
CA GLY A 66 5.68 -14.10 50.89
C GLY A 66 6.20 -13.28 49.72
N PRO A 67 7.02 -12.25 50.00
CA PRO A 67 7.45 -11.27 49.00
C PRO A 67 8.30 -11.87 47.87
N GLY A 68 8.98 -12.99 48.12
CA GLY A 68 9.78 -13.69 47.11
C GLY A 68 8.95 -14.19 45.93
N VAL A 69 7.72 -14.69 46.17
CA VAL A 69 6.84 -15.17 45.11
C VAL A 69 6.34 -14.01 44.24
N VAL A 70 5.95 -12.89 44.86
CA VAL A 70 5.53 -11.69 44.15
C VAL A 70 6.67 -11.13 43.30
N ALA A 71 7.90 -11.07 43.85
CA ALA A 71 9.08 -10.66 43.11
C ALA A 71 9.35 -11.58 41.91
N LEU A 72 9.21 -12.90 42.09
CA LEU A 72 9.37 -13.87 41.01
C LEU A 72 8.36 -13.66 39.87
N ILE A 73 7.09 -13.37 40.19
CA ILE A 73 6.05 -13.06 39.20
C ILE A 73 6.44 -11.80 38.41
N ILE A 74 6.81 -10.71 39.10
CA ILE A 74 7.19 -9.45 38.45
C ILE A 74 8.41 -9.63 37.55
N VAL A 75 9.46 -10.30 38.06
CA VAL A 75 10.67 -10.60 37.28
C VAL A 75 10.33 -11.48 36.08
N GLY A 76 9.46 -12.49 36.24
CA GLY A 76 8.98 -13.34 35.15
C GLY A 76 8.28 -12.53 34.05
N ILE A 77 7.42 -11.58 34.42
CA ILE A 77 6.76 -10.66 33.48
C ILE A 77 7.81 -9.84 32.73
N ILE A 78 8.78 -9.23 33.44
CA ILE A 78 9.83 -8.41 32.82
C ILE A 78 10.68 -9.23 31.86
N VAL A 79 11.12 -10.43 32.27
CA VAL A 79 11.92 -11.33 31.43
C VAL A 79 11.15 -11.75 30.19
N ALA A 80 9.86 -12.07 30.30
CA ALA A 80 9.02 -12.40 29.15
C ALA A 80 8.93 -11.23 28.14
N HIS A 81 8.81 -9.99 28.61
CA HIS A 81 8.79 -8.81 27.73
C HIS A 81 10.16 -8.54 27.08
N LEU A 82 11.24 -8.70 27.82
CA LEU A 82 12.60 -8.57 27.25
C LEU A 82 12.86 -9.63 26.19
N PHE A 83 12.43 -10.88 26.44
CA PHE A 83 12.54 -11.95 25.46
C PHE A 83 11.75 -11.63 24.18
N LEU A 84 10.54 -11.09 24.31
CA LEU A 84 9.73 -10.63 23.19
C LEU A 84 10.45 -9.55 22.36
N LEU A 85 11.07 -8.55 23.02
CA LEU A 85 11.82 -7.50 22.34
C LEU A 85 13.01 -8.08 21.55
N VAL A 86 13.73 -9.03 22.13
CA VAL A 86 14.84 -9.72 21.45
C VAL A 86 14.33 -10.53 20.25
N LEU A 87 13.21 -11.23 20.39
CA LEU A 87 12.57 -11.94 19.29
C LEU A 87 12.18 -11.00 18.14
N PHE A 88 11.58 -9.85 18.44
CA PHE A 88 11.28 -8.85 17.42
C PHE A 88 12.53 -8.24 16.80
N TYR A 89 13.57 -7.98 17.58
CA TYR A 89 14.83 -7.45 17.08
C TYR A 89 15.52 -8.42 16.10
N THR A 90 15.57 -9.71 16.45
CA THR A 90 16.15 -10.75 15.58
C THR A 90 15.33 -10.95 14.30
N LEU A 91 14.00 -10.86 14.39
CA LEU A 91 13.10 -10.96 13.25
C LEU A 91 12.97 -9.65 12.45
N PHE A 92 13.54 -8.54 12.92
CA PHE A 92 13.33 -7.20 12.35
C PHE A 92 13.69 -7.14 10.87
N ARG A 93 14.91 -7.60 10.53
CA ARG A 93 15.42 -7.52 9.15
C ARG A 93 14.64 -8.42 8.19
N GLY A 94 14.35 -9.65 8.60
CA GLY A 94 13.56 -10.59 7.81
C GLY A 94 12.09 -10.16 7.68
N GLY A 95 11.52 -9.59 8.74
CA GLY A 95 10.15 -9.08 8.80
C GLY A 95 9.93 -7.90 7.86
N ILE A 96 10.82 -6.90 7.90
CA ILE A 96 10.73 -5.74 7.00
C ILE A 96 10.89 -6.17 5.54
N LEU A 97 11.86 -7.04 5.25
CA LEU A 97 12.07 -7.52 3.88
C LEU A 97 10.84 -8.27 3.35
N LYS A 98 10.22 -9.13 4.16
CA LYS A 98 8.97 -9.81 3.80
C LYS A 98 7.81 -8.82 3.59
N LEU A 99 7.70 -7.80 4.42
CA LEU A 99 6.69 -6.73 4.27
C LEU A 99 6.91 -5.94 2.99
N CYS A 100 8.14 -5.49 2.71
CA CYS A 100 8.48 -4.77 1.48
C CYS A 100 8.16 -5.63 0.25
N LYS A 101 8.55 -6.91 0.26
CA LYS A 101 8.30 -7.84 -0.83
C LYS A 101 6.81 -8.07 -1.08
N LYS A 102 5.97 -8.07 -0.05
CA LYS A 102 4.52 -8.27 -0.21
C LYS A 102 3.79 -6.99 -0.58
N LEU A 103 4.17 -5.84 -0.02
CA LEU A 103 3.52 -4.56 -0.26
C LEU A 103 3.93 -3.93 -1.59
N PHE A 104 5.20 -4.06 -2.00
CA PHE A 104 5.76 -3.30 -3.12
C PHE A 104 6.23 -4.19 -4.29
N LYS A 105 5.87 -5.48 -4.32
CA LYS A 105 6.22 -6.40 -5.42
C LYS A 105 5.94 -5.81 -6.79
N ASP A 106 4.74 -5.26 -6.96
CA ASP A 106 4.23 -4.80 -8.25
C ASP A 106 4.74 -3.40 -8.60
N ARG A 107 5.26 -2.65 -7.61
CA ARG A 107 5.86 -1.33 -7.84
C ARG A 107 7.21 -1.44 -8.55
N LEU A 108 8.00 -2.48 -8.29
CA LEU A 108 9.25 -2.73 -9.03
C LEU A 108 8.96 -2.98 -10.53
N LEU A 109 7.86 -3.67 -10.84
CA LEU A 109 7.36 -3.85 -12.20
C LEU A 109 6.78 -2.54 -12.77
N ALA A 110 6.14 -1.72 -11.93
CA ALA A 110 5.62 -0.40 -12.31
C ALA A 110 6.71 0.63 -12.69
N LYS A 111 8.00 0.36 -12.40
CA LYS A 111 9.10 1.24 -12.78
C LYS A 111 9.30 1.31 -14.31
N LYS A 112 8.82 0.32 -15.07
CA LYS A 112 8.70 0.40 -16.55
C LYS A 112 7.68 1.45 -17.03
N TYR A 113 6.87 2.00 -16.11
CA TYR A 113 5.75 2.91 -16.36
C TYR A 113 5.94 4.25 -15.61
N GLU A 114 7.19 4.61 -15.32
CA GLU A 114 7.56 5.72 -14.43
C GLU A 114 7.26 7.11 -15.02
N ASP A 115 7.13 7.23 -16.35
CA ASP A 115 6.84 8.51 -17.04
C ASP A 115 5.42 9.07 -16.78
N TYR A 116 4.53 8.29 -16.17
CA TYR A 116 3.13 8.66 -15.93
C TYR A 116 2.88 9.17 -14.50
N THR A 117 3.74 10.03 -13.97
CA THR A 117 3.56 10.60 -12.62
C THR A 117 2.22 11.35 -12.47
N THR A 118 1.84 12.13 -13.48
CA THR A 118 0.56 12.85 -13.53
C THR A 118 -0.64 11.90 -13.57
N LEU A 119 -0.58 10.83 -14.37
CA LEU A 119 -1.65 9.81 -14.43
C LEU A 119 -1.78 9.08 -13.09
N ARG A 120 -0.66 8.75 -12.44
CA ARG A 120 -0.66 8.12 -11.12
C ARG A 120 -1.34 9.02 -10.08
N LEU A 121 -1.12 10.33 -10.14
CA LEU A 121 -1.77 11.29 -9.24
C LEU A 121 -3.26 11.47 -9.54
N LEU A 122 -3.65 11.55 -10.82
CA LEU A 122 -5.07 11.59 -11.21
C LEU A 122 -5.81 10.34 -10.75
N LEU A 123 -5.19 9.18 -10.94
CA LEU A 123 -5.74 7.90 -10.52
C LEU A 123 -5.81 7.80 -9.00
N ALA A 124 -4.83 8.37 -8.30
CA ALA A 124 -4.82 8.47 -6.86
C ALA A 124 -6.03 9.26 -6.33
N VAL A 125 -6.28 10.44 -6.92
CA VAL A 125 -7.43 11.29 -6.57
C VAL A 125 -8.74 10.57 -6.89
N ALA A 126 -8.85 9.90 -8.05
CA ALA A 126 -10.05 9.16 -8.42
C ALA A 126 -10.36 8.01 -7.45
N LEU A 127 -9.35 7.21 -7.07
CA LEU A 127 -9.52 6.12 -6.11
C LEU A 127 -9.93 6.64 -4.73
N ILE A 128 -9.29 7.71 -4.23
CA ILE A 128 -9.64 8.30 -2.93
C ILE A 128 -11.11 8.77 -2.94
N SER A 129 -11.55 9.44 -4.01
CA SER A 129 -12.94 9.86 -4.17
C SER A 129 -13.92 8.69 -4.15
N VAL A 130 -13.61 7.59 -4.86
CA VAL A 130 -14.42 6.36 -4.84
C VAL A 130 -14.46 5.76 -3.43
N TYR A 131 -13.34 5.71 -2.71
CA TYR A 131 -13.29 5.22 -1.33
C TYR A 131 -14.17 6.06 -0.39
N ILE A 132 -14.04 7.39 -0.43
CA ILE A 132 -14.86 8.29 0.40
C ILE A 132 -16.34 8.14 0.06
N PHE A 133 -16.68 8.02 -1.22
CA PHE A 133 -18.05 7.76 -1.66
C PHE A 133 -18.58 6.44 -1.10
N LEU A 134 -17.82 5.34 -1.21
CA LEU A 134 -18.22 4.04 -0.69
C LEU A 134 -18.38 4.04 0.84
N ILE A 135 -17.47 4.69 1.56
CA ILE A 135 -17.55 4.83 3.03
C ILE A 135 -18.80 5.63 3.41
N THR A 136 -19.03 6.77 2.76
CA THR A 136 -20.21 7.62 3.01
C THR A 136 -21.50 6.88 2.68
N LEU A 137 -21.54 6.19 1.54
CA LEU A 137 -22.68 5.37 1.12
C LEU A 137 -22.96 4.28 2.15
N LEU A 138 -21.93 3.56 2.61
CA LEU A 138 -22.07 2.54 3.65
C LEU A 138 -22.61 3.15 4.94
N VAL A 139 -22.11 4.30 5.37
CA VAL A 139 -22.57 5.01 6.58
C VAL A 139 -24.04 5.41 6.48
N VAL A 140 -24.47 5.90 5.32
CA VAL A 140 -25.84 6.39 5.08
C VAL A 140 -26.84 5.24 4.91
N ILE A 141 -26.44 4.14 4.27
CA ILE A 141 -27.30 2.97 4.05
C ILE A 141 -27.49 2.16 5.33
N LEU A 142 -26.51 2.20 6.25
CA LEU A 142 -26.61 1.48 7.50
C LEU A 142 -27.81 1.98 8.34
N PRO A 143 -28.73 1.08 8.73
CA PRO A 143 -29.92 1.46 9.49
C PRO A 143 -29.53 2.06 10.84
N SER A 144 -30.38 2.94 11.39
CA SER A 144 -30.17 3.57 12.71
C SER A 144 -29.91 2.54 13.83
N VAL A 145 -30.51 1.36 13.73
CA VAL A 145 -30.30 0.23 14.63
C VAL A 145 -28.83 -0.21 14.69
N PHE A 146 -28.10 -0.17 13.57
CA PHE A 146 -26.68 -0.51 13.54
C PHE A 146 -25.85 0.51 14.32
N TRP A 147 -26.10 1.80 14.11
CA TRP A 147 -25.42 2.88 14.83
C TRP A 147 -25.69 2.84 16.33
N GLN A 148 -26.91 2.49 16.70
CA GLN A 148 -27.30 2.31 18.10
C GLN A 148 -26.60 1.09 18.72
N LEU A 149 -26.54 -0.04 18.01
CA LEU A 149 -25.77 -1.21 18.43
C LEU A 149 -24.28 -0.91 18.62
N VAL A 150 -23.68 -0.13 17.71
CA VAL A 150 -22.28 0.31 17.86
C VAL A 150 -22.11 1.21 19.09
N ALA A 151 -23.02 2.15 19.31
CA ALA A 151 -23.00 3.02 20.49
C ALA A 151 -23.19 2.25 21.80
N ASP A 152 -24.07 1.25 21.82
CA ASP A 152 -24.34 0.41 22.98
C ASP A 152 -23.13 -0.48 23.30
N ILE A 153 -22.52 -1.10 22.28
CA ILE A 153 -21.27 -1.86 22.43
C ILE A 153 -20.15 -0.95 22.95
N TRP A 154 -20.02 0.26 22.41
CA TRP A 154 -19.02 1.23 22.86
C TRP A 154 -19.22 1.61 24.33
N SER A 155 -20.47 1.91 24.70
CA SER A 155 -20.84 2.28 26.07
C SER A 155 -20.59 1.13 27.06
N PHE A 156 -20.94 -0.09 26.66
CA PHE A 156 -20.66 -1.31 27.43
C PHE A 156 -19.16 -1.52 27.63
N ILE A 157 -18.36 -1.41 26.56
CA ILE A 157 -16.90 -1.54 26.64
C ILE A 157 -16.33 -0.46 27.56
N MET A 158 -16.72 0.81 27.39
CA MET A 158 -16.24 1.91 28.23
C MET A 158 -16.59 1.72 29.71
N LEU A 159 -17.81 1.29 30.02
CA LEU A 159 -18.26 1.13 31.41
C LEU A 159 -17.57 -0.06 32.10
N TYR A 160 -17.55 -1.24 31.47
CA TYR A 160 -17.03 -2.45 32.10
C TYR A 160 -15.50 -2.52 32.09
N PHE A 161 -14.86 -2.08 31.01
CA PHE A 161 -13.40 -2.21 30.87
C PHE A 161 -12.64 -1.11 31.61
N LEU A 162 -13.20 0.10 31.71
CA LEU A 162 -12.53 1.21 32.40
C LEU A 162 -12.66 1.12 33.93
N LEU A 163 -13.82 0.71 34.45
CA LEU A 163 -14.09 0.72 35.90
C LEU A 163 -13.81 -0.62 36.60
N VAL A 164 -14.02 -1.76 35.94
CA VAL A 164 -13.98 -3.07 36.62
C VAL A 164 -12.67 -3.82 36.36
N TYR A 165 -12.14 -3.76 35.13
CA TYR A 165 -10.93 -4.50 34.74
C TYR A 165 -9.99 -3.62 33.90
N PRO A 166 -9.17 -2.75 34.51
CA PRO A 166 -8.29 -1.84 33.77
C PRO A 166 -7.30 -2.57 32.85
N GLY A 167 -6.93 -3.81 33.18
CA GLY A 167 -6.11 -4.66 32.30
C GLY A 167 -6.81 -5.04 30.99
N ALA A 168 -8.12 -5.27 31.03
CA ALA A 168 -8.90 -5.59 29.85
C ALA A 168 -8.97 -4.39 28.89
N TRP A 169 -8.99 -3.15 29.42
CA TRP A 169 -8.92 -1.94 28.61
C TRP A 169 -7.60 -1.84 27.84
N VAL A 170 -6.48 -2.06 28.53
CA VAL A 170 -5.15 -2.06 27.89
C VAL A 170 -5.07 -3.15 26.80
N LEU A 171 -5.64 -4.33 27.08
CA LEU A 171 -5.74 -5.42 26.10
C LEU A 171 -6.58 -5.01 24.88
N PHE A 172 -7.74 -4.38 25.10
CA PHE A 172 -8.60 -3.87 24.04
C PHE A 172 -7.88 -2.84 23.16
N VAL A 173 -7.17 -1.89 23.76
CA VAL A 173 -6.35 -0.91 23.03
C VAL A 173 -5.30 -1.60 22.17
N GLY A 174 -4.59 -2.59 22.72
CA GLY A 174 -3.60 -3.36 21.97
C GLY A 174 -4.19 -4.08 20.74
N ILE A 175 -5.34 -4.73 20.92
CA ILE A 175 -6.07 -5.40 19.83
C ILE A 175 -6.58 -4.39 18.80
N ALA A 176 -7.14 -3.26 19.24
CA ALA A 176 -7.62 -2.20 18.36
C ALA A 176 -6.47 -1.62 17.51
N MET A 177 -5.27 -1.46 18.08
CA MET A 177 -4.08 -1.05 17.32
C MET A 177 -3.72 -2.05 16.22
N PHE A 178 -3.83 -3.36 16.47
CA PHE A 178 -3.64 -4.36 15.43
C PHE A 178 -4.67 -4.24 14.29
N ILE A 179 -5.93 -3.98 14.63
CA ILE A 179 -6.99 -3.78 13.63
C ILE A 179 -6.67 -2.55 12.77
N ILE A 180 -6.28 -1.43 13.38
CA ILE A 180 -5.91 -0.21 12.66
C ILE A 180 -4.70 -0.48 11.74
N LEU A 181 -3.67 -1.15 12.25
CA LEU A 181 -2.48 -1.50 11.45
C LEU A 181 -2.83 -2.43 10.28
N LEU A 182 -3.75 -3.37 10.50
CA LEU A 182 -4.25 -4.27 9.45
C LEU A 182 -4.99 -3.48 8.36
N ILE A 183 -5.86 -2.55 8.74
CA ILE A 183 -6.58 -1.68 7.80
C ILE A 183 -5.59 -0.85 6.97
N VAL A 184 -4.61 -0.21 7.63
CA VAL A 184 -3.57 0.57 6.95
C VAL A 184 -2.76 -0.32 5.99
N TYR A 185 -2.34 -1.50 6.46
CA TYR A 185 -1.62 -2.48 5.64
C TYR A 185 -2.43 -2.90 4.41
N LEU A 186 -3.72 -3.22 4.58
CA LEU A 186 -4.62 -3.58 3.48
C LEU A 186 -4.83 -2.42 2.51
N GLY A 187 -5.00 -1.20 3.02
CA GLY A 187 -5.11 0.01 2.19
C GLY A 187 -3.89 0.18 1.27
N PHE A 188 -2.68 0.04 1.82
CA PHE A 188 -1.45 0.08 1.01
C PHE A 188 -1.34 -1.08 0.02
N ALA A 189 -1.70 -2.30 0.43
CA ALA A 189 -1.66 -3.46 -0.45
C ALA A 189 -2.64 -3.32 -1.63
N LEU A 190 -3.88 -2.91 -1.36
CA LEU A 190 -4.90 -2.66 -2.36
C LEU A 190 -4.52 -1.49 -3.27
N TRP A 191 -3.92 -0.43 -2.71
CA TRP A 191 -3.44 0.70 -3.47
C TRP A 191 -2.38 0.30 -4.49
N ASN A 192 -1.31 -0.35 -4.04
CA ASN A 192 -0.19 -0.71 -4.91
C ASN A 192 -0.63 -1.67 -6.01
N HIS A 193 -1.48 -2.65 -5.67
CA HIS A 193 -2.01 -3.59 -6.65
C HIS A 193 -3.03 -2.95 -7.60
N GLY A 194 -3.90 -2.06 -7.08
CA GLY A 194 -4.93 -1.38 -7.85
C GLY A 194 -4.36 -0.38 -8.85
N VAL A 195 -3.44 0.48 -8.40
CA VAL A 195 -2.73 1.43 -9.28
C VAL A 195 -1.98 0.68 -10.38
N PHE A 196 -1.28 -0.40 -10.03
CA PHE A 196 -0.56 -1.21 -11.01
C PHE A 196 -1.50 -1.84 -12.06
N PHE A 197 -2.63 -2.40 -11.63
CA PHE A 197 -3.60 -3.01 -12.55
C PHE A 197 -4.10 -2.02 -13.59
N VAL A 198 -4.43 -0.79 -13.18
CA VAL A 198 -4.91 0.22 -14.12
C VAL A 198 -3.81 0.73 -15.03
N LEU A 199 -2.60 1.01 -14.52
CA LEU A 199 -1.47 1.42 -15.36
C LEU A 199 -1.16 0.39 -16.45
N LYS A 200 -1.22 -0.90 -16.11
CA LYS A 200 -1.04 -1.99 -17.08
C LYS A 200 -2.11 -1.97 -18.16
N ARG A 201 -3.36 -1.63 -17.84
CA ARG A 201 -4.46 -1.53 -18.81
C ARG A 201 -4.33 -0.31 -19.71
N VAL A 202 -4.00 0.85 -19.15
CA VAL A 202 -3.83 2.09 -19.93
C VAL A 202 -2.68 1.94 -20.93
N LYS A 203 -1.52 1.45 -20.49
CA LYS A 203 -0.40 1.27 -21.42
C LYS A 203 -0.70 0.26 -22.51
N ARG A 204 -1.41 -0.83 -22.20
CA ARG A 204 -1.77 -1.81 -23.22
C ARG A 204 -2.68 -1.19 -24.29
N ILE A 205 -3.58 -0.30 -23.88
CA ILE A 205 -4.44 0.44 -24.82
C ILE A 205 -3.61 1.38 -25.70
N GLU A 206 -2.64 2.09 -25.11
CA GLU A 206 -1.74 2.98 -25.86
C GLU A 206 -0.83 2.21 -26.83
N GLU A 207 -0.24 1.10 -26.40
CA GLU A 207 0.53 0.18 -27.26
C GLU A 207 -0.35 -0.39 -28.38
N GLU A 208 -1.62 -0.74 -28.11
CA GLU A 208 -2.58 -1.18 -29.13
C GLU A 208 -2.85 -0.08 -30.16
N TYR A 209 -2.99 1.19 -29.73
CA TYR A 209 -3.17 2.32 -30.65
C TYR A 209 -1.93 2.62 -31.49
N GLU A 210 -0.73 2.56 -30.91
CA GLU A 210 0.53 2.75 -31.65
C GLU A 210 0.71 1.68 -32.71
N ILE A 211 0.45 0.41 -32.38
CA ILE A 211 0.52 -0.71 -33.34
C ILE A 211 -0.54 -0.53 -34.45
N GLU A 212 -1.76 -0.09 -34.12
CA GLU A 212 -2.79 0.16 -35.12
C GLU A 212 -2.43 1.34 -36.05
N GLU A 213 -1.76 2.38 -35.53
CA GLU A 213 -1.23 3.47 -36.36
C GLU A 213 -0.07 3.02 -37.25
N GLU A 214 0.87 2.23 -36.72
CA GLU A 214 1.98 1.66 -37.50
C GLU A 214 1.46 0.74 -38.61
N LEU A 215 0.50 -0.14 -38.32
CA LEU A 215 -0.15 -0.99 -39.32
C LEU A 215 -0.87 -0.17 -40.39
N LYS A 216 -1.58 0.89 -40.01
CA LYS A 216 -2.20 1.81 -40.99
C LYS A 216 -1.16 2.48 -41.88
N VAL A 217 -0.02 2.87 -41.32
CA VAL A 217 1.06 3.47 -42.11
C VAL A 217 1.70 2.43 -43.03
N GLU A 218 1.93 1.19 -42.58
CA GLU A 218 2.42 0.10 -43.42
C GLU A 218 1.45 -0.27 -44.54
N GLU A 219 0.15 -0.41 -44.25
CA GLU A 219 -0.90 -0.62 -45.26
C GLU A 219 -0.88 0.50 -46.31
N LEU A 220 -0.71 1.76 -45.90
CA LEU A 220 -0.62 2.90 -46.80
C LEU A 220 0.69 2.93 -47.62
N ARG A 221 1.75 2.24 -47.19
CA ARG A 221 3.00 2.12 -47.97
C ARG A 221 2.87 1.14 -49.12
N GLU A 222 2.01 0.13 -48.98
CA GLU A 222 1.72 -0.86 -50.02
C GLU A 222 0.49 -0.51 -50.87
N ALA A 223 -0.27 0.51 -50.47
CA ALA A 223 -1.48 0.96 -51.16
C ALA A 223 -1.19 1.59 -52.52
N ASP A 224 -2.15 1.40 -53.44
CA ASP A 224 -2.17 2.03 -54.75
C ASP A 224 -2.42 3.55 -54.66
N GLU A 225 -2.11 4.24 -55.76
CA GLU A 225 -2.09 5.69 -55.83
C GLU A 225 -3.48 6.32 -55.73
N GLU A 226 -4.54 5.58 -56.07
CA GLU A 226 -5.95 5.99 -55.92
C GLU A 226 -6.37 5.88 -54.45
N THR A 227 -5.99 4.80 -53.77
CA THR A 227 -6.24 4.61 -52.33
C THR A 227 -5.53 5.66 -51.48
N LEU A 228 -4.28 6.03 -51.81
CA LEU A 228 -3.55 7.12 -51.16
C LEU A 228 -4.25 8.48 -51.30
N GLN A 229 -4.79 8.78 -52.48
CA GLN A 229 -5.55 10.00 -52.73
C GLN A 229 -6.83 10.04 -51.91
N ASN A 230 -7.62 8.97 -51.94
CA ASN A 230 -8.85 8.85 -51.16
C ASN A 230 -8.60 8.99 -49.66
N TYR A 231 -7.51 8.42 -49.16
CA TYR A 231 -7.14 8.53 -47.75
C TYR A 231 -6.73 9.96 -47.36
N TYR A 232 -5.94 10.65 -48.20
CA TYR A 232 -5.58 12.05 -47.98
C TYR A 232 -6.80 12.97 -47.99
N GLU A 233 -7.74 12.77 -48.93
CA GLU A 233 -8.96 13.56 -49.00
C GLU A 233 -9.84 13.34 -47.77
N LYS A 234 -9.94 12.10 -47.30
CA LYS A 234 -10.67 11.74 -46.07
C LYS A 234 -10.04 12.32 -44.81
N GLN A 235 -8.71 12.33 -44.71
CA GLN A 235 -7.99 12.81 -43.52
C GLN A 235 -7.92 14.34 -43.45
N THR A 236 -7.73 15.01 -44.58
CA THR A 236 -7.45 16.46 -44.63
C THR A 236 -8.64 17.30 -45.10
N GLY A 237 -9.67 16.67 -45.68
CA GLY A 237 -10.80 17.34 -46.32
C GLY A 237 -10.43 18.13 -47.58
N LYS A 238 -9.20 17.98 -48.09
CA LYS A 238 -8.67 18.71 -49.25
C LYS A 238 -8.39 17.75 -50.38
N ARG A 239 -8.67 18.17 -51.62
CA ARG A 239 -8.42 17.35 -52.80
C ARG A 239 -6.93 17.05 -52.99
N ALA A 240 -6.60 15.79 -53.31
CA ALA A 240 -5.23 15.37 -53.56
C ALA A 240 -4.71 15.94 -54.89
N ILE A 241 -5.59 15.99 -55.90
CA ILE A 241 -5.33 16.50 -57.25
C ILE A 241 -6.11 17.79 -57.50
N TYR A 242 -5.44 18.80 -58.03
CA TYR A 242 -6.07 20.03 -58.51
C TYR A 242 -5.66 20.28 -59.98
N ARG A 243 -6.65 20.35 -60.89
CA ARG A 243 -6.43 20.51 -62.33
C ARG A 243 -5.44 19.50 -62.94
N GLY A 244 -5.57 18.23 -62.55
CA GLY A 244 -4.73 17.13 -63.05
C GLY A 244 -3.29 17.12 -62.52
N LYS A 245 -2.95 17.97 -61.55
CA LYS A 245 -1.64 17.98 -60.89
C LYS A 245 -1.79 17.71 -59.39
N GLU A 246 -0.83 16.98 -58.83
CA GLU A 246 -0.75 16.76 -57.39
C GLU A 246 -0.58 18.09 -56.64
N THR A 247 -1.31 18.26 -55.54
CA THR A 247 -1.18 19.45 -54.69
C THR A 247 0.09 19.38 -53.85
N LYS A 248 0.69 20.55 -53.54
CA LYS A 248 1.87 20.60 -52.65
C LYS A 248 1.60 19.98 -51.26
N GLY A 249 0.36 20.08 -50.78
CA GLY A 249 -0.08 19.45 -49.54
C GLY A 249 -0.06 17.93 -49.62
N TYR A 250 -0.57 17.37 -50.71
CA TYR A 250 -0.54 15.93 -50.96
C TYR A 250 0.90 15.40 -51.11
N ILE A 251 1.76 16.10 -51.86
CA ILE A 251 3.17 15.69 -52.03
C ILE A 251 3.92 15.65 -50.69
N ALA A 252 3.75 16.68 -49.85
CA ALA A 252 4.39 16.73 -48.54
C ALA A 252 3.85 15.65 -47.57
N TRP A 253 2.54 15.39 -47.63
CA TRP A 253 1.90 14.33 -46.86
C TRP A 253 2.35 12.94 -47.30
N LYS A 254 2.34 12.68 -48.62
CA LYS A 254 2.77 11.42 -49.25
C LYS A 254 4.22 11.09 -48.89
N LYS A 255 5.11 12.09 -48.93
CA LYS A 255 6.50 11.94 -48.49
C LYS A 255 6.63 11.57 -47.01
N LYS A 256 5.77 12.12 -46.14
CA LYS A 256 5.76 11.80 -44.71
C LYS A 256 5.30 10.36 -44.42
N ILE A 257 4.41 9.81 -45.23
CA ILE A 257 3.88 8.44 -45.10
C ILE A 257 4.84 7.40 -45.72
N LEU A 258 5.43 7.70 -46.88
CA LEU A 258 6.23 6.73 -47.64
C LEU A 258 7.74 6.73 -47.30
N GLY A 259 8.27 7.86 -46.79
CA GLY A 259 9.70 8.09 -46.51
C GLY A 259 10.35 9.09 -47.45
#